data_AF-A0A8J9Z293-F1
#
_entry.id   AF-A0A8J9Z293-F1
#
_cell.length_a   1.000
_cell.length_b   1.000
_cell.length_c   1.000
_cell.angle_alpha   90.00
_cell.angle_beta   90.00
_cell.angle_gamma   90.00
#
_symmetry.space_group_name_H-M   'P 1'
#
loop_
_entity.id
_entity.type
_entity.pdbx_description
1 polymer ?
#
loop_
_entity_poly.entity_id
_entity_poly.type
_entity_poly.pdbx_seq_one_letter_code
_entity_poly.pdbx_strand_id
1 'polypeptide(L)'
;MATNGSPGMGDQHWLVVVGVSGALCAVVYTDMANLDMLQTAARGLFLLGILTAAVHLSWNMVAGLFKGHPDPPPQQEEDETHLQQRLQEARERVQKDHEAKAIDYAERILKPKEAAELEKKEMEHYRFIGGPKFKGQGWALGYGDGETHAGGSQVHGGARDAAVARRLPESAIPKPAPQPDEVKRRTKRVITLPQEPATGESETVTVGLKCPNGKVHRRRFHTTTAVQILYDWMQTLGYHPSVYGISSTFPRRSFDPYRDQTLAQLGITTDMVVMVDERDSEEEGD
;
A
#
# COMPACT_ATOMS: atom_id res chain seq x y z
N MET A 1 40.26 -108.70 -36.60
CA MET A 1 39.93 -107.59 -35.69
C MET A 1 39.99 -106.30 -36.49
N ALA A 2 39.02 -105.41 -36.26
CA ALA A 2 38.86 -104.06 -36.80
C ALA A 2 38.40 -103.92 -38.27
N THR A 3 37.09 -103.75 -38.44
CA THR A 3 36.43 -103.23 -39.65
C THR A 3 36.27 -101.72 -39.53
N ASN A 4 36.79 -100.96 -40.49
CA ASN A 4 36.63 -99.51 -40.60
C ASN A 4 35.23 -99.17 -41.14
N GLY A 5 34.41 -98.52 -40.31
CA GLY A 5 33.11 -97.94 -40.70
C GLY A 5 33.28 -96.46 -41.06
N SER A 6 32.89 -96.11 -42.29
CA SER A 6 32.83 -94.75 -42.81
C SER A 6 31.66 -93.97 -42.16
N PRO A 7 31.86 -92.76 -41.58
CA PRO A 7 30.75 -91.97 -41.07
C PRO A 7 30.05 -91.26 -42.23
N GLY A 8 28.75 -91.53 -42.35
CA GLY A 8 27.89 -91.11 -43.45
C GLY A 8 27.62 -89.60 -43.48
N MET A 9 27.49 -89.11 -44.71
CA MET A 9 27.24 -87.74 -45.15
C MET A 9 25.80 -87.23 -44.87
N GLY A 10 25.13 -87.75 -43.83
CA GLY A 10 23.69 -87.56 -43.59
C GLY A 10 23.29 -86.50 -42.57
N ASP A 11 24.16 -86.15 -41.62
CA ASP A 11 23.76 -85.38 -40.42
C ASP A 11 23.83 -83.85 -40.57
N GLN A 12 24.47 -83.34 -41.63
CA GLN A 12 24.60 -81.90 -41.84
C GLN A 12 23.42 -81.27 -42.58
N HIS A 13 22.59 -82.05 -43.26
CA HIS A 13 21.45 -81.51 -44.01
C HIS A 13 20.28 -81.08 -43.11
N TRP A 14 20.02 -81.79 -42.01
CA TRP A 14 18.93 -81.44 -41.08
C TRP A 14 19.20 -80.15 -40.30
N LEU A 15 20.44 -79.89 -39.90
CA LEU A 15 20.83 -78.66 -39.22
C LEU A 15 20.67 -77.42 -40.11
N VAL A 16 20.98 -77.55 -41.39
CA VAL A 16 20.78 -76.46 -42.36
C VAL A 16 19.28 -76.22 -42.61
N VAL A 17 18.47 -77.26 -42.73
CA VAL A 17 17.02 -77.10 -42.94
C VAL A 17 16.31 -76.50 -41.73
N VAL A 18 16.67 -76.91 -40.50
CA VAL A 18 16.12 -76.33 -39.26
C VAL A 18 16.60 -74.89 -39.06
N GLY A 19 17.88 -74.61 -39.35
CA GLY A 19 18.42 -73.25 -39.27
C GLY A 19 17.78 -72.28 -40.26
N VAL A 20 17.56 -72.71 -41.51
CA VAL A 20 16.93 -71.88 -42.55
C VAL A 20 15.44 -71.68 -42.28
N SER A 21 14.73 -72.71 -41.79
CA SER A 21 13.32 -72.61 -41.38
C SER A 21 13.12 -71.69 -40.17
N GLY A 22 13.99 -71.79 -39.16
CA GLY A 22 13.97 -70.90 -37.99
C GLY A 22 14.27 -69.44 -38.34
N ALA A 23 15.23 -69.20 -39.24
CA ALA A 23 15.56 -67.85 -39.72
C ALA A 23 14.41 -67.24 -40.54
N LEU A 24 13.76 -68.01 -41.43
CA LEU A 24 12.57 -67.57 -42.15
C LEU A 24 11.41 -67.26 -41.20
N CYS A 25 11.20 -68.10 -40.18
CA CYS A 25 10.16 -67.88 -39.19
C CYS A 25 10.41 -66.61 -38.35
N ALA A 26 11.68 -66.35 -37.98
CA ALA A 26 12.07 -65.13 -37.27
C ALA A 26 11.89 -63.87 -38.13
N VAL A 27 12.25 -63.92 -39.42
CA VAL A 27 12.06 -62.79 -40.35
C VAL A 27 10.57 -62.48 -40.54
N VAL A 28 9.74 -63.50 -40.75
CA VAL A 28 8.28 -63.33 -40.89
C VAL A 28 7.65 -62.81 -39.59
N TYR A 29 8.15 -63.24 -38.43
CA TYR A 29 7.68 -62.74 -37.13
C TYR A 29 8.07 -61.27 -36.88
N THR A 30 9.28 -60.86 -37.29
CA THR A 30 9.70 -59.46 -37.21
C THR A 30 8.94 -58.54 -38.17
N ASP A 31 8.59 -59.03 -39.37
CA ASP A 31 7.77 -58.26 -40.31
C ASP A 31 6.35 -58.03 -39.80
N MET A 32 5.72 -59.05 -39.22
CA MET A 32 4.38 -58.93 -38.62
C MET A 32 4.35 -57.95 -37.44
N ALA A 33 5.38 -57.96 -36.57
CA ALA A 33 5.48 -57.02 -35.46
C ALA A 33 5.73 -55.57 -35.92
N ASN A 34 6.49 -55.38 -37.01
CA ASN A 34 6.74 -54.06 -37.59
C ASN A 34 5.51 -53.47 -38.28
N LEU A 35 4.64 -54.30 -38.87
CA LEU A 35 3.37 -53.86 -39.46
C LEU A 35 2.40 -53.32 -38.39
N ASP A 36 2.27 -54.00 -37.25
CA ASP A 36 1.46 -53.52 -36.13
C ASP A 36 2.07 -52.27 -35.46
N MET A 37 3.40 -52.20 -35.35
CA MET A 37 4.10 -51.00 -34.84
C MET A 37 3.96 -49.80 -35.79
N LEU A 38 4.03 -50.03 -37.11
CA LEU A 38 3.82 -48.98 -38.11
C LEU A 38 2.37 -48.50 -38.12
N GLN A 39 1.40 -49.40 -37.95
CA GLN A 39 -0.01 -49.04 -37.90
C GLN A 39 -0.36 -48.25 -36.64
N THR A 40 0.23 -48.60 -35.49
CA THR A 40 0.07 -47.83 -34.24
C THR A 40 0.75 -46.46 -34.31
N ALA A 41 1.95 -46.39 -34.89
CA ALA A 41 2.64 -45.12 -35.16
C ALA A 41 1.84 -44.23 -36.12
N ALA A 42 1.28 -44.79 -37.20
CA ALA A 42 0.44 -44.06 -38.15
C ALA A 42 -0.84 -43.51 -37.49
N ARG A 43 -1.51 -44.30 -36.63
CA ARG A 43 -2.65 -43.83 -35.83
C ARG A 43 -2.25 -42.73 -34.85
N GLY A 44 -1.08 -42.84 -34.23
CA GLY A 44 -0.52 -41.80 -33.35
C GLY A 44 -0.30 -40.48 -34.07
N LEU A 45 0.33 -40.51 -35.25
CA LEU A 45 0.54 -39.32 -36.08
C LEU A 45 -0.78 -38.72 -36.59
N PHE A 46 -1.76 -39.55 -36.93
CA PHE A 46 -3.08 -39.09 -37.35
C PHE A 46 -3.84 -38.40 -36.20
N LEU A 47 -3.81 -38.97 -34.99
CA LEU A 47 -4.39 -38.36 -33.81
C LEU A 47 -3.69 -37.04 -33.44
N LEU A 48 -2.36 -37.00 -33.55
CA LEU A 48 -1.59 -35.76 -33.35
C LEU A 48 -2.02 -34.67 -34.34
N GLY A 49 -2.21 -35.01 -35.61
CA GLY A 49 -2.69 -34.09 -36.65
C GLY A 49 -4.12 -33.59 -36.40
N ILE A 50 -5.02 -34.44 -35.91
CA ILE A 50 -6.37 -34.03 -35.52
C ILE A 50 -6.32 -33.08 -34.32
N LEU A 51 -5.45 -33.36 -33.34
CA LEU A 51 -5.33 -32.58 -32.12
C LEU A 51 -4.76 -31.18 -32.42
N THR A 52 -3.76 -31.08 -33.29
CA THR A 52 -3.23 -29.78 -33.76
C THR A 52 -4.25 -29.01 -34.58
N ALA A 53 -5.01 -29.67 -35.46
CA ALA A 53 -6.12 -29.03 -36.18
C ALA A 53 -7.20 -28.51 -35.21
N ALA A 54 -7.59 -29.31 -34.21
CA ALA A 54 -8.56 -28.90 -33.19
C ALA A 54 -8.09 -27.66 -32.41
N VAL A 55 -6.80 -27.57 -32.06
CA VAL A 55 -6.21 -26.37 -31.44
C VAL A 55 -6.28 -25.16 -32.36
N HIS A 56 -5.97 -25.31 -33.66
CA HIS A 56 -6.07 -24.20 -34.61
C HIS A 56 -7.51 -23.72 -34.86
N LEU A 57 -8.47 -24.65 -34.95
CA LEU A 57 -9.89 -24.29 -35.10
C LEU A 57 -10.45 -23.64 -33.82
N SER A 58 -10.01 -24.10 -32.64
CA SER A 58 -10.45 -23.56 -31.36
C SER A 58 -9.69 -22.31 -30.91
N TRP A 59 -8.55 -21.97 -31.55
CA TRP A 59 -7.76 -20.77 -31.22
C TRP A 59 -8.59 -19.48 -31.31
N ASN A 60 -9.51 -19.38 -32.28
CA ASN A 60 -10.38 -18.20 -32.40
C ASN A 60 -11.40 -18.08 -31.25
N MET A 61 -11.92 -19.21 -30.74
CA MET A 61 -12.81 -19.22 -29.57
C MET A 61 -12.05 -18.95 -28.27
N VAL A 62 -10.89 -19.60 -28.10
CA VAL A 62 -10.03 -19.45 -26.93
C VAL A 62 -9.47 -18.01 -26.86
N ALA A 63 -9.06 -17.43 -27.98
CA ALA A 63 -8.66 -16.03 -28.06
C ALA A 63 -9.79 -15.07 -27.65
N GLY A 64 -11.05 -15.38 -28.00
CA GLY A 64 -12.21 -14.62 -27.57
C GLY A 64 -12.45 -14.64 -26.06
N LEU A 65 -12.14 -15.76 -25.38
CA LEU A 65 -12.21 -15.89 -23.92
C LEU A 65 -11.08 -15.13 -23.20
N PHE A 66 -9.91 -14.99 -23.83
CA PHE A 66 -8.81 -14.18 -23.29
C PHE A 66 -8.90 -12.68 -23.63
N LYS A 67 -9.78 -12.29 -24.55
CA LYS A 67 -10.16 -10.89 -24.80
C LYS A 67 -11.15 -10.39 -23.73
N GLY A 68 -10.72 -10.42 -22.47
CA GLY A 68 -11.41 -9.75 -21.35
C GLY A 68 -11.14 -8.24 -21.30
N HIS A 69 -10.40 -7.70 -22.27
CA HIS A 69 -10.20 -6.27 -22.44
C HIS A 69 -10.89 -5.85 -23.73
N PRO A 70 -11.82 -4.89 -23.71
CA PRO A 70 -12.28 -4.27 -24.95
C PRO A 70 -11.03 -3.78 -25.70
N ASP A 71 -10.89 -4.20 -26.95
CA ASP A 71 -9.88 -3.63 -27.84
C ASP A 71 -9.99 -2.09 -27.71
N PRO A 72 -8.88 -1.35 -27.48
CA PRO A 72 -8.96 0.10 -27.45
C PRO A 72 -9.64 0.54 -28.73
N PRO A 73 -10.65 1.44 -28.66
CA PRO A 73 -11.31 1.91 -29.86
C PRO A 73 -10.24 2.36 -30.85
N PRO A 74 -10.45 2.15 -32.16
CA PRO A 74 -9.54 2.67 -33.16
C PRO A 74 -9.23 4.11 -32.79
N GLN A 75 -7.95 4.48 -32.70
CA GLN A 75 -7.51 5.83 -32.37
C GLN A 75 -8.01 6.77 -33.48
N GLN A 76 -9.28 7.12 -33.40
CA GLN A 76 -9.82 8.29 -34.04
C GLN A 76 -9.11 9.42 -33.32
N GLU A 77 -8.32 10.19 -34.05
CA GLU A 77 -7.76 11.45 -33.58
C GLU A 77 -8.97 12.32 -33.21
N GLU A 78 -9.46 12.17 -31.97
CA GLU A 78 -10.47 13.07 -31.42
C GLU A 78 -9.81 14.44 -31.44
N ASP A 79 -10.44 15.40 -32.13
CA ASP A 79 -9.96 16.78 -32.20
C ASP A 79 -9.56 17.22 -30.78
N GLU A 80 -8.36 17.77 -30.61
CA GLU A 80 -7.81 18.12 -29.28
C GLU A 80 -8.79 18.97 -28.45
N THR A 81 -9.64 19.75 -29.14
CA THR A 81 -10.72 20.55 -28.58
C THR A 81 -11.82 19.72 -27.91
N HIS A 82 -12.23 18.60 -28.51
CA HIS A 82 -13.25 17.70 -27.99
C HIS A 82 -12.74 16.92 -26.77
N LEU A 83 -11.47 16.51 -26.78
CA LEU A 83 -10.81 15.89 -25.62
C LEU A 83 -10.76 16.87 -24.44
N GLN A 84 -10.36 18.13 -24.69
CA GLN A 84 -10.35 19.17 -23.67
C GLN A 84 -11.73 19.43 -23.09
N GLN A 85 -12.77 19.49 -23.92
CA GLN A 85 -14.17 19.63 -23.48
C GLN A 85 -14.60 18.48 -22.57
N ARG A 86 -14.36 17.23 -22.96
CA ARG A 86 -14.69 16.06 -22.12
C ARG A 86 -13.96 16.08 -20.78
N LEU A 87 -12.68 16.44 -20.77
CA LEU A 87 -11.91 16.57 -19.53
C LEU A 87 -12.47 17.68 -18.64
N GLN A 88 -12.91 18.79 -19.23
CA GLN A 88 -13.52 19.90 -18.50
C GLN A 88 -14.87 19.51 -17.91
N GLU A 89 -15.74 18.85 -18.69
CA GLU A 89 -17.01 18.31 -18.21
C GLU A 89 -16.82 17.28 -17.08
N ALA A 90 -15.83 16.40 -17.20
CA ALA A 90 -15.53 15.43 -16.16
C ALA A 90 -15.13 16.12 -14.84
N ARG A 91 -14.28 17.15 -14.92
CA ARG A 91 -13.89 17.96 -13.75
C ARG A 91 -15.09 18.68 -13.15
N GLU A 92 -15.96 19.24 -13.98
CA GLU A 92 -17.15 19.96 -13.53
C GLU A 92 -18.14 19.02 -12.84
N ARG A 93 -18.34 17.79 -13.35
CA ARG A 93 -19.19 16.77 -12.69
C ARG A 93 -18.65 16.41 -11.32
N VAL A 94 -17.35 16.13 -11.22
CA VAL A 94 -16.69 15.83 -9.95
C VAL A 94 -16.84 17.00 -8.98
N GLN A 95 -16.67 18.23 -9.46
CA GLN A 95 -16.82 19.41 -8.62
C GLN A 95 -18.26 19.60 -8.13
N LYS A 96 -19.27 19.42 -8.99
CA LYS A 96 -20.68 19.46 -8.60
C LYS A 96 -21.02 18.40 -7.55
N ASP A 97 -20.49 17.18 -7.69
CA ASP A 97 -20.70 16.12 -6.70
C ASP A 97 -20.08 16.48 -5.34
N HIS A 98 -18.90 17.11 -5.33
CA HIS A 98 -18.28 17.58 -4.10
C HIS A 98 -19.03 18.76 -3.46
N GLU A 99 -19.48 19.72 -4.28
CA GLU A 99 -20.29 20.84 -3.83
C GLU A 99 -21.62 20.36 -3.24
N ALA A 100 -22.31 19.42 -3.89
CA ALA A 100 -23.54 18.82 -3.38
C ALA A 100 -23.32 18.11 -2.03
N LYS A 101 -22.23 17.35 -1.89
CA LYS A 101 -21.86 16.70 -0.61
C LYS A 101 -21.54 17.71 0.49
N ALA A 102 -20.87 18.82 0.14
CA ALA A 102 -20.54 19.87 1.10
C ALA A 102 -21.79 20.58 1.59
N ILE A 103 -22.74 20.87 0.69
CA ILE A 103 -24.04 21.45 1.03
C ILE A 103 -24.81 20.48 1.94
N ASP A 104 -24.97 19.21 1.54
CA ASP A 104 -25.68 18.20 2.35
C ASP A 104 -25.09 18.07 3.76
N TYR A 105 -23.76 18.05 3.89
CA TYR A 105 -23.10 18.02 5.19
C TYR A 105 -23.37 19.28 6.02
N ALA A 106 -23.30 20.45 5.39
CA ALA A 106 -23.58 21.72 6.08
C ALA A 106 -25.01 21.75 6.63
N GLU A 107 -25.98 21.23 5.87
CA GLU A 107 -27.38 21.21 6.28
C GLU A 107 -27.69 20.11 7.30
N ARG A 108 -27.18 18.90 7.09
CA ARG A 108 -27.48 17.74 7.94
C ARG A 108 -26.70 17.74 9.25
N ILE A 109 -25.49 18.31 9.29
CA ILE A 109 -24.57 18.18 10.44
C ILE A 109 -24.23 19.53 11.07
N LEU A 110 -23.88 20.56 10.29
CA LEU A 110 -23.51 21.86 10.89
C LEU A 110 -24.71 22.61 11.45
N LYS A 111 -25.74 22.87 10.63
CA LYS A 111 -26.91 23.67 11.07
C LYS A 111 -27.56 23.10 12.35
N PRO A 112 -27.79 21.78 12.50
CA PRO A 112 -28.41 21.24 13.71
C PRO A 112 -27.49 21.34 14.93
N LYS A 113 -26.17 21.21 14.75
CA LYS A 113 -25.20 21.39 15.84
C LYS A 113 -25.18 22.84 16.32
N GLU A 114 -25.14 23.79 15.40
CA GLU A 114 -25.16 25.22 15.72
C GLU A 114 -26.47 25.62 16.41
N ALA A 115 -27.61 25.13 15.92
CA ALA A 115 -28.92 25.37 16.54
C ALA A 115 -29.00 24.77 17.95
N ALA A 116 -28.53 23.53 18.16
CA ALA A 116 -28.51 22.90 19.47
C ALA A 116 -27.56 23.60 20.45
N GLU A 117 -26.44 24.16 19.97
CA GLU A 117 -25.53 24.94 20.80
C GLU A 117 -26.14 26.29 21.19
N LEU A 118 -26.83 26.95 20.25
CA LEU A 118 -27.55 28.18 20.52
C LEU A 118 -28.66 27.96 21.54
N GLU A 119 -29.45 26.90 21.38
CA GLU A 119 -30.50 26.52 22.33
C GLU A 119 -29.93 26.26 23.72
N LYS A 120 -28.79 25.56 23.83
CA LYS A 120 -28.12 25.38 25.14
C LYS A 120 -27.70 26.70 25.76
N LYS A 121 -27.13 27.61 24.97
CA LYS A 121 -26.76 28.96 25.45
C LYS A 121 -27.97 29.75 25.90
N GLU A 122 -29.10 29.66 25.19
CA GLU A 122 -30.36 30.27 25.59
C GLU A 122 -30.90 29.65 26.88
N MET A 123 -30.92 28.32 26.99
CA MET A 123 -31.32 27.63 28.22
C MET A 123 -30.43 28.00 29.40
N GLU A 124 -29.12 28.09 29.21
CA GLU A 124 -28.17 28.56 30.23
C GLU A 124 -28.44 30.01 30.61
N HIS A 125 -28.72 30.87 29.62
CA HIS A 125 -29.09 32.26 29.86
C HIS A 125 -30.38 32.36 30.68
N TYR A 126 -31.44 31.62 30.30
CA TYR A 126 -32.70 31.57 31.05
C TYR A 126 -32.55 30.91 32.41
N ARG A 127 -31.67 29.92 32.57
CA ARG A 127 -31.33 29.31 33.86
C ARG A 127 -30.65 30.32 34.78
N PHE A 128 -29.77 31.15 34.24
CA PHE A 128 -29.05 32.19 34.97
C PHE A 128 -29.96 33.35 35.38
N ILE A 129 -30.84 33.81 34.48
CA ILE A 129 -31.72 34.97 34.72
C ILE A 129 -33.03 34.57 35.44
N GLY A 130 -33.55 33.37 35.18
CA GLY A 130 -34.84 32.86 35.67
C GLY A 130 -34.76 31.83 36.81
N GLY A 131 -33.56 31.39 37.20
CA GLY A 131 -33.36 30.61 38.44
C GLY A 131 -33.75 31.42 39.68
N PRO A 132 -33.75 30.81 40.90
CA PRO A 132 -34.01 31.53 42.14
C PRO A 132 -33.02 32.70 42.23
N LYS A 133 -33.52 33.90 41.88
CA LYS A 133 -32.75 35.14 41.79
C LYS A 133 -31.82 35.18 42.98
N PHE A 134 -30.50 35.19 42.75
CA PHE A 134 -29.41 35.29 43.72
C PHE A 134 -29.92 35.92 45.04
N LYS A 135 -30.45 35.07 45.92
CA LYS A 135 -31.04 35.43 47.22
C LYS A 135 -30.05 35.10 48.34
N GLY A 136 -28.80 34.83 47.97
CA GLY A 136 -27.70 34.86 48.91
C GLY A 136 -27.48 36.30 49.33
N GLN A 137 -27.49 36.57 50.63
CA GLN A 137 -26.97 37.81 51.17
C GLN A 137 -25.54 37.97 50.64
N GLY A 138 -25.32 39.01 49.82
CA GLY A 138 -23.98 39.35 49.38
C GLY A 138 -23.15 39.77 50.60
N TRP A 139 -22.09 39.04 50.91
CA TRP A 139 -21.12 39.47 51.91
C TRP A 139 -20.24 40.55 51.28
N ALA A 140 -20.25 41.75 51.85
CA ALA A 140 -19.33 42.81 51.45
C ALA A 140 -17.91 42.40 51.87
N LEU A 141 -17.14 41.83 50.94
CA LEU A 141 -15.70 41.66 51.08
C LEU A 141 -15.02 42.94 50.57
N GLY A 142 -15.15 44.00 51.36
CA GLY A 142 -14.34 45.20 51.25
C GLY A 142 -13.67 45.41 52.61
N TYR A 143 -12.34 45.29 52.65
CA TYR A 143 -11.58 45.80 53.78
C TYR A 143 -11.87 47.30 53.88
N GLY A 144 -12.23 47.73 55.09
CA GLY A 144 -12.70 49.08 55.35
C GLY A 144 -11.70 50.13 54.91
N ASP A 145 -12.25 51.24 54.44
CA ASP A 145 -11.96 52.55 54.99
C ASP A 145 -13.29 53.31 55.00
N GLY A 146 -13.62 53.87 56.15
CA GLY A 146 -14.90 54.53 56.38
C GLY A 146 -15.03 55.80 55.57
N GLU A 147 -16.23 56.05 55.06
CA GLU A 147 -16.96 57.31 55.23
C GLU A 147 -18.34 57.18 54.55
N THR A 148 -19.37 57.31 55.37
CA THR A 148 -20.75 57.51 54.96
C THR A 148 -20.87 58.76 54.08
N HIS A 149 -21.22 58.59 52.81
CA HIS A 149 -21.87 59.65 52.04
C HIS A 149 -23.13 59.10 51.36
N ALA A 150 -24.26 59.60 51.83
CA ALA A 150 -25.54 59.49 51.15
C ALA A 150 -25.48 60.24 49.82
N GLY A 151 -25.95 59.62 48.75
CA GLY A 151 -26.06 60.26 47.45
C GLY A 151 -26.26 59.23 46.35
N GLY A 152 -27.51 58.96 45.99
CA GLY A 152 -27.84 58.19 44.81
C GLY A 152 -27.24 58.87 43.57
N SER A 153 -26.39 58.15 42.86
CA SER A 153 -26.06 58.48 41.47
C SER A 153 -25.95 57.19 40.68
N GLN A 154 -26.80 57.11 39.68
CA GLN A 154 -26.98 56.02 38.75
C GLN A 154 -25.68 55.86 37.95
N VAL A 155 -24.85 54.88 38.31
CA VAL A 155 -23.58 54.62 37.61
C VAL A 155 -23.90 54.01 36.24
N HIS A 156 -23.87 54.85 35.20
CA HIS A 156 -23.82 54.45 33.80
C HIS A 156 -22.43 53.88 33.47
N GLY A 157 -22.17 52.66 33.90
CA GLY A 157 -21.03 51.86 33.46
C GLY A 157 -21.53 50.66 32.67
N GLY A 158 -21.30 50.64 31.35
CA GLY A 158 -21.63 49.46 30.53
C GLY A 158 -20.80 48.24 30.95
N ALA A 159 -21.19 47.05 30.51
CA ALA A 159 -20.50 45.79 30.83
C ALA A 159 -18.97 45.83 30.54
N ARG A 160 -18.55 46.71 29.63
CA ARG A 160 -17.15 46.94 29.26
C ARG A 160 -16.35 47.65 30.37
N ASP A 161 -16.91 48.63 31.06
CA ASP A 161 -16.22 49.36 32.15
C ASP A 161 -16.13 48.50 33.42
N ALA A 162 -17.17 47.71 33.70
CA ALA A 162 -17.14 46.74 34.79
C ALA A 162 -16.11 45.63 34.57
N ALA A 163 -15.81 45.26 33.32
CA ALA A 163 -14.78 44.28 32.97
C ALA A 163 -13.35 44.86 33.07
N VAL A 164 -13.17 46.17 32.85
CA VAL A 164 -11.88 46.85 33.01
C VAL A 164 -11.53 46.99 34.50
N ALA A 165 -12.49 47.35 35.35
CA ALA A 165 -12.28 47.50 36.79
C ALA A 165 -12.00 46.17 37.52
N ARG A 166 -12.31 45.01 36.92
CA ARG A 166 -12.08 43.67 37.48
C ARG A 166 -10.81 42.98 37.00
N ARG A 167 -9.95 43.67 36.24
CA ARG A 167 -8.64 43.09 35.87
C ARG A 167 -7.77 43.03 37.11
N LEU A 168 -7.60 41.83 37.68
CA LEU A 168 -6.61 41.58 38.73
C LEU A 168 -5.22 41.97 38.19
N PRO A 169 -4.34 42.57 39.01
CA PRO A 169 -2.96 42.81 38.60
C PRO A 169 -2.33 41.48 38.17
N GLU A 170 -1.57 41.48 37.08
CA GLU A 170 -0.93 40.30 36.46
C GLU A 170 -0.14 39.45 37.48
N SER A 171 0.32 40.06 38.57
CA SER A 171 1.04 39.42 39.68
C SER A 171 0.18 38.53 40.58
N ALA A 172 -1.16 38.64 40.53
CA ALA A 172 -2.10 37.91 41.37
C ALA A 172 -2.74 36.70 40.66
N ILE A 173 -2.38 36.44 39.40
CA ILE A 173 -2.75 35.22 38.68
C ILE A 173 -1.64 34.21 38.96
N PRO A 174 -1.88 33.14 39.75
CA PRO A 174 -0.95 32.03 39.81
C PRO A 174 -0.86 31.48 38.39
N LYS A 175 0.29 31.67 37.74
CA LYS A 175 0.57 31.05 36.45
C LYS A 175 0.26 29.56 36.62
N PRO A 176 -0.70 28.99 35.86
CA PRO A 176 -1.03 27.59 36.03
C PRO A 176 0.26 26.80 35.87
N ALA A 177 0.62 26.03 36.91
CA ALA A 177 1.69 25.08 36.81
C ALA A 177 1.40 24.23 35.56
N PRO A 178 2.39 24.01 34.67
CA PRO A 178 2.17 23.22 33.47
C PRO A 178 1.58 21.87 33.89
N GLN A 179 0.30 21.66 33.56
CA GLN A 179 -0.37 20.39 33.77
C GLN A 179 0.41 19.33 32.97
N PRO A 180 0.68 18.15 33.53
CA PRO A 180 1.38 17.07 32.84
C PRO A 180 0.52 16.36 31.78
N ASP A 181 -0.51 17.02 31.24
CA ASP A 181 -1.35 16.52 30.14
C ASP A 181 -0.81 16.93 28.76
N GLU A 182 0.50 17.19 28.68
CA GLU A 182 1.22 17.42 27.44
C GLU A 182 1.84 16.14 26.87
N VAL A 183 1.13 15.00 26.93
CA VAL A 183 1.63 13.76 26.31
C VAL A 183 0.89 13.51 25.00
N LYS A 184 1.61 13.81 23.90
CA LYS A 184 1.27 13.61 22.47
C LYS A 184 0.70 14.82 21.73
N ARG A 185 1.11 16.04 22.07
CA ARG A 185 1.39 16.99 20.98
C ARG A 185 2.49 16.35 20.14
N ARG A 186 2.13 15.81 18.97
CA ARG A 186 3.08 15.27 17.99
C ARG A 186 4.05 16.41 17.67
N THR A 187 5.18 16.45 18.37
CA THR A 187 6.30 17.33 18.05
C THR A 187 6.62 17.06 16.60
N LYS A 188 6.34 18.05 15.75
CA LYS A 188 6.70 18.00 14.32
C LYS A 188 8.22 17.90 14.28
N ARG A 189 8.76 16.68 14.24
CA ARG A 189 10.19 16.44 14.06
C ARG A 189 10.51 16.89 12.65
N VAL A 190 11.21 18.00 12.52
CA VAL A 190 11.76 18.46 11.25
C VAL A 190 12.93 17.53 10.93
N ILE A 191 12.67 16.54 10.10
CA ILE A 191 13.69 15.58 9.65
C ILE A 191 14.57 16.30 8.64
N THR A 192 15.80 16.62 9.05
CA THR A 192 16.80 17.20 8.15
C THR A 192 17.66 16.07 7.62
N LEU A 193 17.50 15.74 6.34
CA LEU A 193 18.29 14.70 5.70
C LEU A 193 19.69 15.23 5.34
N PRO A 194 20.75 14.41 5.47
CA PRO A 194 22.10 14.80 5.09
C PRO A 194 22.18 15.09 3.58
N GLN A 195 23.06 16.01 3.19
CA GLN A 195 23.25 16.37 1.78
C GLN A 195 23.62 15.12 0.95
N GLU A 196 23.02 14.99 -0.24
CA GLU A 196 23.29 13.85 -1.12
C GLU A 196 24.73 13.91 -1.66
N PRO A 197 25.51 12.80 -1.58
CA PRO A 197 26.89 12.78 -2.06
C PRO A 197 26.98 12.98 -3.58
N ALA A 198 28.13 13.49 -4.03
CA ALA A 198 28.38 13.81 -5.43
C ALA A 198 28.58 12.54 -6.29
N THR A 199 28.33 12.66 -7.59
CA THR A 199 28.48 11.55 -8.54
C THR A 199 29.95 11.13 -8.64
N GLY A 200 30.27 9.92 -8.17
CA GLY A 200 31.60 9.30 -8.34
C GLY A 200 32.53 9.34 -7.12
N GLU A 201 32.01 9.71 -5.95
CA GLU A 201 32.76 9.62 -4.69
C GLU A 201 32.88 8.17 -4.23
N SER A 202 34.05 7.80 -3.69
CA SER A 202 34.32 6.45 -3.18
C SER A 202 33.31 6.07 -2.09
N GLU A 203 32.83 4.83 -2.11
CA GLU A 203 31.91 4.27 -1.11
C GLU A 203 30.50 4.89 -1.11
N THR A 204 30.02 5.33 -2.27
CA THR A 204 28.63 5.76 -2.47
C THR A 204 27.78 4.63 -3.06
N VAL A 205 26.51 4.56 -2.64
CA VAL A 205 25.52 3.61 -3.13
C VAL A 205 24.22 4.34 -3.46
N THR A 206 23.63 4.02 -4.60
CA THR A 206 22.31 4.53 -5.00
C THR A 206 21.22 3.59 -4.51
N VAL A 207 20.38 4.07 -3.58
CA VAL A 207 19.23 3.33 -3.07
C VAL A 207 17.95 3.86 -3.71
N GLY A 208 17.17 2.96 -4.31
CA GLY A 208 15.85 3.25 -4.86
C GLY A 208 14.73 2.75 -3.94
N LEU A 209 13.93 3.65 -3.36
CA LEU A 209 12.70 3.29 -2.65
C LEU A 209 11.56 3.16 -3.65
N LYS A 210 11.03 1.95 -3.81
CA LYS A 210 9.80 1.68 -4.56
C LYS A 210 8.61 1.79 -3.61
N CYS A 211 7.83 2.85 -3.80
CA CYS A 211 6.67 3.17 -2.99
C CYS A 211 5.42 2.39 -3.44
N PRO A 212 4.42 2.19 -2.54
CA PRO A 212 3.16 1.53 -2.89
C PRO A 212 2.37 2.20 -4.03
N ASN A 213 2.60 3.51 -4.24
CA ASN A 213 2.03 4.27 -5.35
C ASN A 213 2.65 3.94 -6.72
N GLY A 214 3.59 2.99 -6.78
CA GLY A 214 4.31 2.58 -7.99
C GLY A 214 5.49 3.49 -8.38
N LYS A 215 5.68 4.63 -7.71
CA LYS A 215 6.81 5.54 -7.96
C LYS A 215 8.07 5.02 -7.28
N VAL A 216 9.21 5.24 -7.95
CA VAL A 216 10.52 4.89 -7.41
C VAL A 216 11.31 6.18 -7.18
N HIS A 217 11.61 6.46 -5.92
CA HIS A 217 12.48 7.57 -5.53
C HIS A 217 13.91 7.05 -5.38
N ARG A 218 14.88 7.65 -6.07
CA ARG A 218 16.30 7.27 -5.99
C ARG A 218 17.08 8.35 -5.28
N ARG A 219 18.02 7.94 -4.42
CA ARG A 219 18.93 8.83 -3.72
C ARG A 219 20.24 8.11 -3.40
N ARG A 220 21.36 8.83 -3.47
CA ARG A 220 22.67 8.32 -3.08
C ARG A 220 22.92 8.46 -1.59
N PHE A 221 23.61 7.48 -1.02
CA PHE A 221 24.03 7.43 0.37
C PHE A 221 25.47 6.91 0.44
N HIS A 222 26.21 7.26 1.50
CA HIS A 222 27.47 6.60 1.79
C HIS A 222 27.19 5.22 2.39
N THR A 223 28.05 4.23 2.11
CA THR A 223 27.96 2.88 2.69
C THR A 223 28.04 2.88 4.24
N THR A 224 28.69 3.88 4.81
CA THR A 224 28.83 4.11 6.27
C THR A 224 27.58 4.70 6.91
N THR A 225 26.59 5.11 6.12
CA THR A 225 25.35 5.71 6.61
C THR A 225 24.51 4.67 7.35
N ALA A 226 23.85 5.07 8.44
CA ALA A 226 22.92 4.20 9.17
C ALA A 226 21.62 3.97 8.39
N VAL A 227 21.04 2.78 8.52
CA VAL A 227 19.74 2.40 7.92
C VAL A 227 18.61 3.32 8.43
N GLN A 228 18.72 3.85 9.65
CA GLN A 228 17.78 4.84 10.19
C GLN A 228 17.55 6.04 9.25
N ILE A 229 18.58 6.48 8.51
CA ILE A 229 18.48 7.60 7.56
C ILE A 229 17.61 7.24 6.35
N LEU A 230 17.52 5.96 5.96
CA LEU A 230 16.56 5.50 4.95
C LEU A 230 15.12 5.63 5.44
N TYR A 231 14.86 5.32 6.71
CA TYR A 231 13.53 5.49 7.33
C TYR A 231 13.16 6.96 7.46
N ASP A 232 14.12 7.80 7.85
CA ASP A 232 13.94 9.25 7.88
C ASP A 232 13.64 9.79 6.48
N TRP A 233 14.32 9.28 5.44
CA TRP A 233 14.06 9.65 4.05
C TRP A 233 12.67 9.22 3.60
N MET A 234 12.28 7.97 3.88
CA MET A 234 10.94 7.45 3.66
C MET A 234 9.87 8.32 4.32
N GLN A 235 10.12 8.80 5.54
CA GLN A 235 9.21 9.69 6.26
C GLN A 235 9.06 11.06 5.59
N THR A 236 10.13 11.62 5.00
CA THR A 236 10.01 12.86 4.21
C THR A 236 9.23 12.71 2.91
N LEU A 237 9.16 11.48 2.36
CA LEU A 237 8.30 11.15 1.22
C LEU A 237 6.82 10.98 1.63
N GLY A 238 6.50 11.06 2.93
CA GLY A 238 5.15 10.93 3.47
C GLY A 238 4.81 9.52 4.00
N TYR A 239 5.76 8.58 3.99
CA TYR A 239 5.57 7.22 4.47
C TYR A 239 6.10 7.07 5.89
N HIS A 240 5.21 6.99 6.88
CA HIS A 240 5.61 6.94 8.29
C HIS A 240 6.09 5.53 8.70
N PRO A 241 7.21 5.39 9.43
CA PRO A 241 7.79 4.09 9.82
C PRO A 241 6.94 3.23 10.76
N SER A 242 5.82 3.76 11.28
CA SER A 242 4.85 2.98 12.06
C SER A 242 3.86 2.22 11.19
N VAL A 243 3.60 2.70 9.97
CA VAL A 243 2.63 2.10 9.03
C VAL A 243 3.37 1.40 7.89
N TYR A 244 4.55 1.90 7.52
CA TYR A 244 5.32 1.38 6.40
C TYR A 244 6.67 0.85 6.88
N GLY A 245 7.06 -0.30 6.35
CA GLY A 245 8.37 -0.92 6.52
C GLY A 245 9.17 -0.92 5.22
N ILE A 246 10.48 -0.98 5.35
CA ILE A 246 11.40 -1.10 4.22
C ILE A 246 11.86 -2.57 4.12
N SER A 247 11.73 -3.17 2.95
CA SER A 247 12.10 -4.58 2.69
C SER A 247 12.93 -4.75 1.41
N SER A 248 13.90 -5.66 1.41
CA SER A 248 14.66 -6.01 0.19
C SER A 248 13.79 -6.76 -0.83
N THR A 249 14.16 -6.65 -2.11
CA THR A 249 13.45 -7.33 -3.20
C THR A 249 13.70 -8.83 -3.23
N PHE A 250 14.97 -9.28 -3.23
CA PHE A 250 15.30 -10.70 -3.18
C PHE A 250 16.69 -10.96 -2.56
N PRO A 251 16.82 -11.89 -1.59
CA PRO A 251 15.72 -12.48 -0.81
C PRO A 251 14.97 -11.39 -0.02
N ARG A 252 13.66 -11.55 0.19
CA ARG A 252 12.84 -10.55 0.88
C ARG A 252 13.16 -10.54 2.38
N ARG A 253 13.68 -9.42 2.88
CA ARG A 253 14.08 -9.23 4.29
C ARG A 253 13.69 -7.84 4.76
N SER A 254 13.10 -7.73 5.94
CA SER A 254 12.79 -6.43 6.56
C SER A 254 14.04 -5.79 7.16
N PHE A 255 14.14 -4.46 7.03
CA PHE A 255 15.27 -3.68 7.56
C PHE A 255 15.01 -3.13 8.96
N ASP A 256 13.83 -3.39 9.51
CA ASP A 256 13.38 -2.84 10.79
C ASP A 256 14.26 -3.20 12.00
N PRO A 257 14.72 -4.45 12.17
CA PRO A 257 15.58 -4.80 13.31
C PRO A 257 17.03 -4.30 13.14
N TYR A 258 17.39 -3.73 11.99
CA TYR A 258 18.75 -3.32 11.66
C TYR A 258 18.91 -1.80 11.48
N ARG A 259 18.02 -1.00 12.08
CA ARG A 259 18.03 0.48 11.96
C ARG A 259 19.35 1.13 12.37
N ASP A 260 20.01 0.59 13.39
CA ASP A 260 21.27 1.10 13.92
C ASP A 260 22.50 0.63 13.12
N GLN A 261 22.32 -0.31 12.18
CA GLN A 261 23.41 -0.82 11.36
C GLN A 261 23.68 0.10 10.17
N THR A 262 24.91 0.03 9.67
CA THR A 262 25.30 0.73 8.44
C THR A 262 24.80 0.00 7.20
N LEU A 263 24.63 0.72 6.09
CA LEU A 263 24.25 0.13 4.81
C LEU A 263 25.24 -0.98 4.37
N ALA A 264 26.54 -0.78 4.61
CA ALA A 264 27.57 -1.78 4.36
C ALA A 264 27.34 -3.08 5.15
N GLN A 265 27.03 -2.98 6.45
CA GLN A 265 26.77 -4.14 7.32
C GLN A 265 25.52 -4.90 6.91
N LEU A 266 24.55 -4.21 6.34
CA LEU A 266 23.32 -4.81 5.82
C LEU A 266 23.52 -5.51 4.46
N GLY A 267 24.73 -5.42 3.87
CA GLY A 267 25.05 -5.95 2.54
C GLY A 267 24.62 -5.04 1.38
N ILE A 268 24.29 -3.77 1.66
CA ILE A 268 23.97 -2.76 0.64
C ILE A 268 25.28 -2.11 0.19
N THR A 269 26.05 -2.85 -0.61
CA THR A 269 27.34 -2.39 -1.18
C THR A 269 27.22 -1.95 -2.64
N THR A 270 26.12 -2.31 -3.31
CA THR A 270 25.84 -1.98 -4.71
C THR A 270 24.50 -1.29 -4.83
N ASP A 271 24.32 -0.56 -5.93
CA ASP A 271 23.05 0.08 -6.26
C ASP A 271 21.90 -0.94 -6.24
N MET A 272 20.88 -0.66 -5.43
CA MET A 272 19.77 -1.58 -5.23
C MET A 272 18.43 -0.87 -5.08
N VAL A 273 17.37 -1.61 -5.38
CA VAL A 273 15.99 -1.17 -5.18
C VAL A 273 15.38 -1.92 -4.01
N VAL A 274 14.79 -1.15 -3.11
CA VAL A 274 14.18 -1.60 -1.86
C VAL A 274 12.70 -1.24 -1.90
N MET A 275 11.87 -2.13 -1.37
CA MET A 275 10.42 -2.00 -1.37
C MET A 275 9.95 -1.29 -0.10
N VAL A 276 8.98 -0.39 -0.23
CA VAL A 276 8.24 0.18 0.89
C VAL A 276 6.90 -0.56 0.95
N ASP A 277 6.73 -1.38 1.98
CA ASP A 277 5.55 -2.21 2.18
C ASP A 277 4.77 -1.73 3.40
N GLU A 278 3.46 -2.00 3.44
CA GLU A 278 2.67 -1.80 4.65
C GLU A 278 3.13 -2.79 5.72
N ARG A 279 3.21 -2.30 6.95
CA ARG A 279 3.62 -3.07 8.11
C ARG A 279 2.37 -3.71 8.68
N ASP A 280 2.35 -5.04 8.75
CA ASP A 280 1.29 -5.76 9.43
C ASP A 280 1.32 -5.36 10.91
N SER A 281 0.26 -4.70 11.37
CA SER A 281 0.07 -4.38 12.78
C SER A 281 -0.31 -5.65 13.52
N GLU A 282 0.68 -6.52 13.76
CA GLU A 282 0.59 -7.60 14.74
C GLU A 282 0.76 -6.99 16.13
N GLU A 283 -0.32 -6.57 16.78
CA GLU A 283 -0.40 -6.33 18.24
C GLU A 283 -1.85 -6.00 18.66
N GLU A 284 -2.67 -7.04 18.83
CA GLU A 284 -3.71 -7.10 19.88
C GLU A 284 -3.86 -8.58 20.28
N GLY A 285 -3.04 -9.00 21.23
CA GLY A 285 -2.92 -10.39 21.65
C GLY A 285 -1.88 -10.57 22.75
N ASP A 286 -2.12 -9.93 23.90
CA ASP A 286 -1.80 -10.44 25.25
C ASP A 286 -2.58 -9.62 26.31
#